data_AF-A0A392N8P0-F1
#
_entry.id   AF-A0A392N8P0-F1
#
_cell.length_a   1.000
_cell.length_b   1.000
_cell.length_c   1.000
_cell.angle_alpha   90.00
_cell.angle_beta   90.00
_cell.angle_gamma   90.00
#
_symmetry.space_group_name_H-M   'P 1'
#
loop_
_entity.id
_entity.type
_entity.pdbx_description
1 polymer ?
#
loop_
_entity_poly.entity_id
_entity_poly.type
_entity_poly.pdbx_seq_one_letter_code
_entity_poly.pdbx_strand_id
1 'polypeptide(L)'
;FDFIKGNIRHFAFFPPGGGGILAHSLARVASLLKVREADQSGDGIESVINKVESYLAEGKLAEAADCLEESVQGTQAAEIVAGWVKQARNRAISEQAVVFLQSYANSISLT
;
A
#
# COMPACT_ATOMS: atom_id res chain seq x y z
N PHE A 1 16.84 -20.11 4.52
CA PHE A 1 15.89 -19.10 3.98
C PHE A 1 15.16 -18.34 5.09
N ASP A 2 14.78 -19.00 6.19
CA ASP A 2 14.08 -18.35 7.32
C ASP A 2 14.84 -17.22 8.00
N PHE A 3 16.17 -17.23 8.01
CA PHE A 3 16.98 -16.11 8.50
C PHE A 3 16.75 -14.82 7.71
N ILE A 4 16.66 -14.91 6.38
CA ILE A 4 16.38 -13.74 5.51
C ILE A 4 14.91 -13.33 5.67
N LYS A 5 14.00 -14.31 5.75
CA LYS A 5 12.56 -14.09 5.95
C LYS A 5 12.27 -13.39 7.30
N GLY A 6 12.96 -13.80 8.36
CA GLY A 6 12.87 -13.22 9.70
C GLY A 6 13.46 -11.81 9.76
N ASN A 7 14.62 -11.59 9.14
CA ASN A 7 15.23 -10.26 9.09
C ASN A 7 14.41 -9.28 8.24
N ILE A 8 13.89 -9.69 7.08
CA ILE A 8 13.01 -8.84 6.27
C ILE A 8 11.71 -8.50 7.01
N ARG A 9 11.12 -9.43 7.79
CA ARG A 9 9.97 -9.13 8.66
C ARG A 9 10.31 -8.26 9.88
N HIS A 10 11.56 -8.22 10.30
CA HIS A 10 11.99 -7.37 11.40
C HIS A 10 12.27 -5.94 10.93
N PHE A 11 12.71 -5.78 9.69
CA PHE A 11 12.88 -4.47 9.03
C PHE A 11 11.60 -3.97 8.35
N ALA A 12 10.67 -4.86 8.01
CA ALA A 12 9.35 -4.54 7.50
C ALA A 12 8.31 -4.80 8.60
N PHE A 13 7.81 -3.72 9.21
CA PHE A 13 6.73 -3.70 10.20
C PHE A 13 5.41 -4.22 9.60
N PHE A 14 5.31 -5.53 9.39
CA PHE A 14 4.30 -6.18 8.55
C PHE A 14 3.55 -7.28 9.31
N PRO A 15 2.34 -7.00 9.82
CA PRO A 15 1.42 -8.07 10.14
C PRO A 15 0.99 -8.79 8.84
N PRO A 16 0.70 -10.11 8.88
CA PRO A 16 -0.01 -10.76 7.79
C PRO A 16 -1.36 -10.05 7.60
N GLY A 17 -1.63 -9.50 6.41
CA GLY A 17 -2.84 -8.70 6.13
C GLY A 17 -2.61 -7.25 5.68
N GLY A 18 -1.42 -6.90 5.20
CA GLY A 18 -1.20 -5.78 4.27
C GLY A 18 -1.27 -4.34 4.80
N GLY A 19 -2.01 -4.07 5.89
CA GLY A 19 -2.19 -2.73 6.47
C GLY A 19 -0.89 -2.07 6.93
N GLY A 20 -0.24 -2.57 7.99
CA GLY A 20 1.09 -2.13 8.45
C GLY A 20 1.37 -0.62 8.40
N ILE A 21 2.60 -0.25 8.03
CA ILE A 21 3.01 1.17 7.89
C ILE A 21 2.23 1.93 6.81
N LEU A 22 1.68 1.23 5.81
CA LEU A 22 0.91 1.85 4.73
C LEU A 22 -0.47 2.32 5.18
N ALA A 23 -1.18 1.55 6.02
CA ALA A 23 -2.44 1.96 6.61
C ALA A 23 -2.24 3.16 7.54
N HIS A 24 -1.15 3.15 8.33
CA HIS A 24 -0.81 4.28 9.18
C HIS A 24 -0.47 5.55 8.37
N SER A 25 0.34 5.43 7.32
CA SER A 25 0.64 6.58 6.46
C SER A 25 -0.56 7.00 5.61
N LEU A 26 -1.46 6.08 5.26
CA LEU A 26 -2.73 6.37 4.58
C LEU A 26 -3.62 7.24 5.46
N ALA A 27 -3.76 6.93 6.76
CA ALA A 27 -4.53 7.76 7.69
C ALA A 27 -4.01 9.21 7.74
N ARG A 28 -2.69 9.41 7.63
CA ARG A 28 -2.08 10.74 7.53
C ARG A 28 -2.45 11.43 6.21
N VAL A 29 -2.40 10.72 5.09
CA VAL A 29 -2.82 11.22 3.78
C VAL A 29 -4.32 11.58 3.80
N ALA A 30 -5.18 10.70 4.30
CA ALA A 30 -6.62 10.92 4.46
C ALA A 30 -6.91 12.18 5.29
N SER A 31 -6.19 12.39 6.40
CA SER A 31 -6.31 13.61 7.19
C SER A 31 -5.96 14.87 6.40
N LEU A 32 -4.92 14.85 5.56
CA LEU A 32 -4.53 15.98 4.73
C LEU A 32 -5.54 16.25 3.60
N LEU A 33 -6.11 15.19 3.02
CA LEU A 33 -7.15 15.29 2.00
C LEU A 33 -8.45 15.86 2.58
N LYS A 34 -8.86 15.41 3.77
CA LYS A 34 -10.06 15.88 4.46
C LYS A 34 -9.98 17.36 4.86
N VAL A 35 -8.80 17.85 5.24
CA VAL A 35 -8.57 19.29 5.49
C VAL A 35 -8.73 20.13 4.22
N ARG A 36 -8.40 19.58 3.04
CA ARG A 36 -8.55 20.26 1.75
C ARG A 36 -9.97 20.17 1.17
N GLU A 37 -10.68 19.08 1.42
CA GLU A 37 -12.07 18.89 0.95
C GLU A 37 -13.12 19.58 1.83
N ALA A 38 -12.79 20.05 3.03
CA ALA A 38 -13.71 20.85 3.84
C ALA A 38 -14.22 22.11 3.11
N ASP A 39 -13.56 22.54 2.03
CA ASP A 39 -13.98 23.61 1.12
C ASP A 39 -14.89 23.15 -0.05
N GLN A 40 -14.99 21.85 -0.36
CA GLN A 40 -15.77 21.29 -1.48
C GLN A 40 -16.35 19.89 -1.15
N SER A 41 -17.62 19.83 -0.74
CA SER A 41 -18.52 18.64 -0.70
C SER A 41 -17.87 17.26 -0.47
N GLY A 42 -17.53 16.94 0.79
CA GLY A 42 -16.67 15.82 1.19
C GLY A 42 -17.28 14.42 1.38
N ASP A 43 -18.14 13.93 0.49
CA ASP A 43 -18.61 12.51 0.51
C ASP A 43 -17.72 11.59 -0.36
N GLY A 44 -17.00 12.15 -1.35
CA GLY A 44 -16.19 11.38 -2.29
C GLY A 44 -14.94 10.75 -1.68
N ILE A 45 -14.18 11.51 -0.87
CA ILE A 45 -12.90 11.01 -0.35
C ILE A 45 -13.05 9.89 0.67
N GLU A 46 -14.07 9.94 1.52
CA GLU A 46 -14.24 8.92 2.57
C GLU A 46 -14.54 7.56 1.94
N SER A 47 -15.35 7.54 0.87
CA SER A 47 -15.61 6.35 0.07
C SER A 47 -14.33 5.78 -0.58
N VAL A 48 -13.49 6.66 -1.13
CA VAL A 48 -12.18 6.28 -1.70
C VAL A 48 -11.26 5.69 -0.64
N ILE A 49 -11.13 6.34 0.52
CA ILE A 49 -10.26 5.88 1.61
C ILE A 49 -10.70 4.51 2.12
N ASN A 50 -12.00 4.30 2.34
CA ASN A 50 -12.53 2.99 2.73
C ASN A 50 -12.20 1.89 1.71
N LYS A 51 -12.28 2.22 0.41
CA LYS A 51 -11.93 1.27 -0.66
C LYS A 51 -10.43 0.95 -0.67
N VAL A 52 -9.57 1.95 -0.47
CA VAL A 52 -8.12 1.76 -0.35
C VAL A 52 -7.79 0.92 0.88
N GLU A 53 -8.43 1.15 2.03
CA GLU A 53 -8.25 0.34 3.23
C GLU A 53 -8.66 -1.12 3.03
N SER A 54 -9.76 -1.39 2.31
CA SER A 54 -10.15 -2.76 1.93
C SER A 54 -9.07 -3.45 1.11
N TYR A 55 -8.51 -2.76 0.10
CA TYR A 55 -7.41 -3.32 -0.69
C TYR A 55 -6.16 -3.59 0.15
N LEU A 56 -5.82 -2.69 1.08
CA LEU A 56 -4.71 -2.92 2.01
C LEU A 56 -4.95 -4.15 2.89
N ALA A 57 -6.16 -4.34 3.42
CA ALA A 57 -6.50 -5.50 4.23
C ALA A 57 -6.39 -6.83 3.45
N GLU A 58 -6.68 -6.79 2.15
CA GLU A 58 -6.54 -7.92 1.22
C GLU A 58 -5.10 -8.12 0.72
N GLY A 59 -4.16 -7.23 1.05
CA GLY A 59 -2.78 -7.25 0.53
C GLY A 59 -2.66 -6.82 -0.93
N LYS A 60 -3.71 -6.24 -1.51
CA LYS A 60 -3.79 -5.75 -2.90
C LYS A 60 -3.18 -4.35 -3.01
N LEU A 61 -1.85 -4.28 -2.83
CA LEU A 61 -1.15 -3.01 -2.71
C LEU A 61 -1.10 -2.20 -4.01
N ALA A 62 -1.07 -2.86 -5.17
CA ALA A 62 -1.08 -2.18 -6.46
C ALA A 62 -2.46 -1.55 -6.70
N GLU A 63 -3.52 -2.30 -6.46
CA GLU A 63 -4.90 -1.84 -6.59
C GLU A 63 -5.24 -0.73 -5.60
N ALA A 64 -4.69 -0.78 -4.38
CA ALA A 64 -4.79 0.31 -3.41
C ALA A 64 -4.12 1.60 -3.92
N ALA A 65 -2.96 1.47 -4.56
CA ALA A 65 -2.22 2.59 -5.12
C ALA A 65 -2.94 3.22 -6.32
N ASP A 66 -3.42 2.39 -7.25
CA ASP A 66 -4.13 2.83 -8.45
C ASP A 66 -5.47 3.49 -8.08
N CYS A 67 -6.24 2.89 -7.18
CA CYS A 67 -7.50 3.44 -6.70
C CYS A 67 -7.34 4.85 -6.10
N LEU A 68 -6.27 5.07 -5.31
CA LEU A 68 -6.01 6.37 -4.71
C LEU A 68 -5.51 7.37 -5.75
N GLU A 69 -4.60 6.99 -6.64
CA GLU A 69 -4.04 7.86 -7.68
C GLU A 69 -5.12 8.34 -8.67
N GLU A 70 -5.99 7.44 -9.13
CA GLU A 70 -7.11 7.76 -10.02
C GLU A 70 -8.10 8.72 -9.37
N SER A 71 -8.40 8.52 -8.08
CA SER A 71 -9.39 9.34 -7.36
C SER A 71 -9.03 10.82 -7.24
N VAL A 72 -7.73 11.14 -7.29
CA VAL A 72 -7.23 12.51 -7.15
C VAL A 72 -6.64 13.05 -8.45
N GLN A 73 -6.77 12.32 -9.56
CA GLN A 73 -6.20 12.69 -10.84
C GLN A 73 -6.70 14.07 -11.29
N GLY A 74 -5.78 14.95 -11.70
CA GLY A 74 -6.12 16.31 -12.13
C GLY A 74 -6.44 17.29 -11.00
N THR A 75 -6.32 16.86 -9.74
CA THR A 75 -6.48 17.73 -8.56
C THR A 75 -5.14 18.03 -7.90
N GLN A 76 -5.08 19.06 -7.05
CA GLN A 76 -3.91 19.33 -6.22
C GLN A 76 -3.64 18.23 -5.17
N ALA A 77 -4.63 17.38 -4.87
CA ALA A 77 -4.44 16.25 -3.97
C ALA A 77 -3.50 15.17 -4.55
N ALA A 78 -3.29 15.16 -5.87
CA ALA A 78 -2.33 14.26 -6.52
C ALA A 78 -0.92 14.36 -5.93
N GLU A 79 -0.46 15.57 -5.60
CA GLU A 79 0.87 15.77 -5.00
C GLU A 79 0.98 15.16 -3.59
N ILE A 80 -0.12 15.21 -2.83
CA ILE A 80 -0.19 14.71 -1.46
C ILE A 80 -0.14 13.18 -1.45
N VAL A 81 -0.86 12.53 -2.37
CA VAL A 81 -0.91 11.06 -2.42
C VAL A 81 0.30 10.44 -3.12
N ALA A 82 0.99 11.16 -4.00
CA ALA A 82 2.06 10.60 -4.85
C ALA A 82 3.16 9.86 -4.06
N GLY A 83 3.56 10.41 -2.91
CA GLY A 83 4.55 9.77 -2.04
C GLY A 83 4.06 8.42 -1.49
N TRP A 84 2.78 8.37 -1.10
CA TRP A 84 2.16 7.15 -0.59
C TRP A 84 1.96 6.10 -1.69
N VAL A 85 1.47 6.51 -2.87
CA VAL A 85 1.29 5.66 -4.06
C VAL A 85 2.60 5.00 -4.46
N LYS A 86 3.70 5.78 -4.51
CA LYS A 86 5.04 5.26 -4.78
C LYS A 86 5.48 4.21 -3.76
N GLN A 87 5.22 4.46 -2.47
CA GLN A 87 5.56 3.52 -1.40
C GLN A 87 4.76 2.21 -1.51
N ALA A 88 3.46 2.29 -1.81
CA ALA A 88 2.60 1.14 -2.00
C ALA A 88 3.05 0.27 -3.19
N ARG A 89 3.34 0.89 -4.35
CA ARG A 89 3.85 0.19 -5.54
C ARG A 89 5.21 -0.47 -5.30
N ASN A 90 6.16 0.24 -4.68
CA ASN A 90 7.48 -0.32 -4.35
C ASN A 90 7.38 -1.56 -3.45
N ARG A 91 6.45 -1.52 -2.49
CA ARG A 91 6.19 -2.64 -1.60
C ARG A 91 5.55 -3.81 -2.34
N ALA A 92 4.57 -3.56 -3.23
CA ALA A 92 3.97 -4.60 -4.07
C ALA A 92 5.03 -5.36 -4.90
N ILE A 93 5.94 -4.62 -5.55
CA ILE A 93 7.05 -5.21 -6.33
C ILE A 93 7.96 -6.06 -5.43
N SER A 94 8.30 -5.55 -4.24
CA SER A 94 9.17 -6.25 -3.30
C SER A 94 8.54 -7.55 -2.79
N GLU A 95 7.23 -7.53 -2.50
CA GLU A 95 6.49 -8.73 -2.08
C GLU A 95 6.45 -9.78 -3.20
N GLN A 96 6.22 -9.37 -4.44
CA GLN A 96 6.22 -10.28 -5.58
C GLN A 96 7.62 -10.88 -5.85
N ALA A 97 8.68 -10.08 -5.72
CA ALA A 97 10.06 -10.56 -5.86
C ALA A 97 10.41 -11.62 -4.79
N VAL A 98 9.94 -11.45 -3.56
CA VAL A 98 10.13 -12.43 -2.48
C VAL A 98 9.43 -13.76 -2.80
N VAL A 99 8.19 -13.72 -3.30
CA VAL A 99 7.45 -14.93 -3.71
C VAL A 99 8.19 -15.66 -4.83
N PHE A 100 8.66 -14.92 -5.83
CA PHE A 100 9.43 -15.48 -6.93
C PHE A 100 10.71 -16.17 -6.45
N LEU A 101 11.54 -15.49 -5.64
CA LEU A 101 12.75 -16.08 -5.08
C LEU A 101 12.50 -17.31 -4.20
N GLN A 102 11.39 -17.32 -3.44
CA GLN A 102 10.97 -18.49 -2.65
C GLN A 102 10.58 -19.66 -3.55
N SER A 103 9.80 -19.44 -4.60
CA SER A 103 9.43 -20.48 -5.55
C SER A 103 10.66 -21.12 -6.22
N TYR A 104 11.64 -20.31 -6.58
CA TYR A 104 12.89 -20.77 -7.18
C TYR A 104 13.73 -21.59 -6.19
N ALA A 105 13.94 -21.10 -4.97
CA ALA A 105 14.68 -21.81 -3.94
C ALA A 105 14.03 -23.15 -3.55
N ASN A 106 12.70 -23.20 -3.49
CA ASN A 106 11.95 -24.42 -3.23
C ASN A 106 12.09 -25.43 -4.37
N SER A 107 12.04 -24.97 -5.62
CA SER A 107 12.22 -25.81 -6.81
C SER A 107 13.60 -26.50 -6.80
N ILE A 108 14.66 -25.75 -6.53
CA ILE A 108 16.03 -26.30 -6.46
C ILE A 108 16.17 -27.29 -5.29
N SER A 109 15.60 -26.98 -4.12
CA SER A 109 15.75 -27.82 -2.93
C SER A 109 15.03 -29.18 -3.03
N LEU A 110 14.10 -29.33 -3.98
CA LEU A 110 13.38 -30.57 -4.28
C LEU A 110 14.09 -31.44 -5.34
N THR A 111 15.19 -30.96 -5.90
CA THR A 111 16.02 -31.67 -6.89
C THR A 111 17.29 -32.19 -6.23
#